data_AF-A0A645G009-F1
#
_entry.id   AF-A0A645G009-F1
#
_cell.length_a   1.000
_cell.length_b   1.000
_cell.length_c   1.000
_cell.angle_alpha   90.00
_cell.angle_beta   90.00
_cell.angle_gamma   90.00
#
_symmetry.space_group_name_H-M   'P 1'
#
loop_
_entity.id
_entity.type
_entity.pdbx_description
1 polymer ?
#
loop_
_entity_poly.entity_id
_entity_poly.type
_entity_poly.pdbx_seq_one_letter_code
_entity_poly.pdbx_strand_id
1 'polypeptide(L)'
;MSYREAYLWGEPYNKLDENQKEIRDKLIKAFRNYKIDLADVKNKKLLLASQDLPEHDESLIVQSIRKIELRLMYLDNLIGPLVKKDKELIYYKYVEGLTHFQIMQRSTYYKSSRSVQSRALRVIGILTLRTDPLILKDDI
;
A
#
# COMPACT_ATOMS: atom_id res chain seq x y z
N MET A 1 -19.69 5.01 -1.29
CA MET A 1 -19.05 6.28 -0.88
C MET A 1 -17.88 6.58 -1.82
N SER A 2 -17.93 7.70 -2.53
CA SER A 2 -16.92 8.10 -3.52
C SER A 2 -15.69 8.79 -2.88
N TYR A 3 -14.56 8.81 -3.60
CA TYR A 3 -13.34 9.51 -3.18
C TYR A 3 -13.59 11.01 -2.91
N ARG A 4 -14.49 11.64 -3.67
CA ARG A 4 -14.89 13.04 -3.49
C ARG A 4 -15.65 13.27 -2.19
N GLU A 5 -16.55 12.35 -1.80
CA GLU A 5 -17.31 12.43 -0.55
C GLU A 5 -16.39 12.24 0.67
N ALA A 6 -15.51 11.24 0.66
CA ALA A 6 -14.55 11.03 1.75
C ALA A 6 -13.56 12.20 1.90
N TYR A 7 -13.23 12.87 0.79
CA TYR A 7 -12.39 14.06 0.77
C TYR A 7 -13.07 15.31 1.38
N LEU A 8 -14.38 15.47 1.11
CA LEU A 8 -15.20 16.56 1.65
C LEU A 8 -15.50 16.35 3.15
N TRP A 9 -15.43 15.12 3.66
CA TRP A 9 -15.70 14.78 5.06
C TRP A 9 -14.51 14.91 6.03
N GLY A 10 -13.39 15.52 5.60
CA GLY A 10 -12.40 16.20 6.46
C GLY A 10 -11.52 15.37 7.41
N GLU A 11 -12.06 14.34 8.08
CA GLU A 11 -11.44 13.68 9.24
C GLU A 11 -11.60 12.14 9.28
N PRO A 12 -11.31 11.40 8.20
CA PRO A 12 -11.43 9.94 8.24
C PRO A 12 -10.44 9.29 9.23
N TYR A 13 -9.30 9.92 9.56
CA TYR A 13 -8.29 9.31 10.42
C TYR A 13 -8.69 9.21 11.90
N ASN A 14 -9.32 10.25 12.46
CA ASN A 14 -9.70 10.29 13.87
C ASN A 14 -11.01 9.53 14.15
N LYS A 15 -11.72 9.11 13.10
CA LYS A 15 -13.01 8.42 13.17
C LYS A 15 -12.92 6.93 12.89
N LEU A 16 -11.71 6.39 12.72
CA LEU A 16 -11.53 4.95 12.53
C LEU A 16 -11.88 4.21 13.83
N ASP A 17 -12.77 3.22 13.75
CA ASP A 17 -12.99 2.26 14.83
C ASP A 17 -11.78 1.30 14.99
N GLU A 18 -11.77 0.46 16.02
CA GLU A 18 -10.65 -0.45 16.29
C GLU A 18 -10.36 -1.43 15.13
N ASN A 19 -11.40 -1.95 14.47
CA ASN A 19 -11.24 -2.83 13.32
C ASN A 19 -10.61 -2.08 12.14
N GLN A 20 -11.07 -0.84 11.89
CA GLN A 20 -10.53 0.01 10.84
C GLN A 20 -9.08 0.44 11.12
N LYS A 21 -8.70 0.66 12.39
CA LYS A 21 -7.30 0.91 12.77
C LYS A 21 -6.41 -0.29 12.47
N GLU A 22 -6.89 -1.51 12.72
CA GLU A 22 -6.16 -2.72 12.36
C GLU A 22 -5.96 -2.83 10.85
N ILE A 23 -7.01 -2.59 10.06
CA ILE A 23 -6.95 -2.58 8.59
C ILE A 23 -5.95 -1.52 8.10
N ARG A 24 -5.95 -0.33 8.70
CA ARG A 24 -4.97 0.73 8.40
C ARG A 24 -3.54 0.25 8.64
N ASP A 25 -3.28 -0.37 9.77
CA ASP A 25 -1.91 -0.77 10.13
C ASP A 25 -1.42 -1.89 9.21
N LYS A 26 -2.29 -2.83 8.84
CA LYS A 26 -2.04 -3.83 7.79
C LYS A 26 -1.79 -3.19 6.43
N LEU A 27 -2.57 -2.18 6.05
CA LEU A 27 -2.40 -1.45 4.78
C LEU A 27 -1.05 -0.71 4.73
N ILE A 28 -0.67 -0.04 5.82
CA ILE A 28 0.62 0.62 5.95
C ILE A 28 1.76 -0.40 5.82
N LYS A 29 1.63 -1.56 6.49
CA LYS A 29 2.62 -2.65 6.38
C LYS A 29 2.72 -3.16 4.94
N ALA A 30 1.59 -3.35 4.26
CA ALA A 30 1.57 -3.77 2.86
C ALA A 30 2.27 -2.77 1.94
N PHE A 31 2.02 -1.46 2.08
CA PHE A 31 2.75 -0.44 1.30
C PHE A 31 4.25 -0.43 1.60
N ARG A 32 4.66 -0.61 2.86
CA ARG A 32 6.08 -0.69 3.23
C ARG A 32 6.78 -1.91 2.63
N ASN A 33 6.06 -3.01 2.49
CA ASN A 33 6.57 -4.23 1.88
C ASN A 33 6.55 -4.20 0.35
N TYR A 34 5.93 -3.22 -0.29
CA TYR A 34 5.73 -3.19 -1.75
C TYR A 34 7.00 -3.47 -2.56
N LYS A 35 8.13 -2.83 -2.22
CA LYS A 35 9.41 -3.06 -2.91
C LYS A 35 9.99 -4.45 -2.65
N ILE A 36 9.83 -4.95 -1.44
CA ILE A 36 10.29 -6.29 -1.05
C ILE A 36 9.47 -7.34 -1.80
N ASP A 37 8.15 -7.17 -1.85
CA ASP A 37 7.20 -8.01 -2.58
C ASP A 37 7.54 -8.06 -4.08
N LEU A 38 7.85 -6.92 -4.70
CA LEU A 38 8.31 -6.87 -6.10
C LEU A 38 9.61 -7.66 -6.32
N ALA A 39 10.59 -7.50 -5.42
CA ALA A 39 11.84 -8.23 -5.49
C ALA A 39 11.63 -9.73 -5.29
N ASP A 40 10.74 -10.12 -4.36
CA ASP A 40 10.40 -11.50 -4.05
C ASP A 40 9.74 -12.21 -5.26
N VAL A 41 8.78 -11.56 -5.91
CA VAL A 41 8.18 -12.07 -7.17
C VAL A 41 9.26 -12.27 -8.24
N LYS A 42 10.16 -11.28 -8.42
CA LYS A 42 11.25 -11.38 -9.40
C LYS A 42 12.16 -12.58 -9.10
N ASN A 43 12.58 -12.74 -7.85
CA ASN A 43 13.47 -13.82 -7.43
C ASN A 43 12.81 -15.20 -7.59
N LYS A 44 11.53 -15.33 -7.21
CA LYS A 44 10.78 -16.57 -7.39
C LYS A 44 10.58 -16.94 -8.86
N LYS A 45 10.30 -15.96 -9.73
CA LYS A 45 10.23 -16.20 -11.19
C LYS A 45 11.56 -16.65 -11.77
N LEU A 46 12.68 -16.10 -11.28
CA LEU A 46 14.01 -16.55 -11.69
C LEU A 46 14.27 -17.99 -11.24
N LEU A 47 13.90 -18.34 -10.00
CA LEU A 47 14.03 -19.69 -9.47
C LEU A 47 13.29 -20.71 -10.36
N LEU A 48 12.03 -20.44 -10.69
CA LEU A 48 11.21 -21.28 -11.60
C LEU A 48 11.84 -21.44 -12.99
N ALA A 49 12.50 -20.41 -13.52
CA ALA A 49 13.12 -20.47 -14.84
C ALA A 49 14.46 -21.24 -14.87
N SER A 50 15.04 -21.54 -13.71
CA SER A 50 16.43 -22.00 -13.58
C SER A 50 16.60 -23.43 -13.04
N GLN A 51 15.52 -24.12 -12.69
CA GLN A 51 15.58 -25.41 -11.98
C GLN A 51 14.59 -26.44 -12.53
N ASP A 52 15.00 -27.71 -12.54
CA ASP A 52 14.09 -28.87 -12.50
C ASP A 52 13.62 -29.04 -11.04
N LEU A 53 12.64 -28.23 -10.63
CA LEU A 53 12.01 -28.36 -9.32
C LEU A 53 11.04 -29.55 -9.32
N PRO A 54 10.88 -30.25 -8.19
CA PRO A 54 9.75 -31.17 -8.02
C PRO A 54 8.42 -30.43 -8.24
N GLU A 55 7.45 -31.06 -8.91
CA GLU A 55 6.14 -30.45 -9.22
C GLU A 55 5.44 -29.82 -8.00
N HIS A 56 5.61 -30.44 -6.83
CA HIS A 56 5.06 -29.93 -5.57
C HIS A 56 5.67 -28.56 -5.18
N ASP A 57 6.99 -28.43 -5.26
CA ASP A 57 7.70 -27.21 -4.88
C ASP A 57 7.44 -26.09 -5.90
N GLU A 58 7.35 -26.45 -7.18
CA GLU A 58 6.94 -25.54 -8.24
C GLU A 58 5.56 -24.93 -7.97
N SER A 59 4.58 -25.80 -7.64
CA SER A 59 3.21 -25.38 -7.31
C SER A 59 3.17 -24.41 -6.13
N LEU A 60 3.94 -24.67 -5.07
CA LEU A 60 4.04 -23.77 -3.92
C LEU A 60 4.62 -22.40 -4.29
N ILE A 61 5.67 -22.38 -5.12
CA ILE A 61 6.29 -21.13 -5.59
C ILE A 61 5.30 -20.34 -6.47
N VAL A 62 4.60 -21.00 -7.38
CA VAL A 62 3.59 -20.37 -8.25
C VAL A 62 2.44 -19.78 -7.44
N GLN A 63 1.92 -20.51 -6.45
CA GLN A 63 0.89 -20.00 -5.54
C GLN A 63 1.39 -18.79 -4.76
N SER A 64 2.63 -18.84 -4.25
CA SER A 64 3.25 -17.74 -3.53
C SER A 64 3.40 -16.49 -4.42
N ILE A 65 3.88 -16.63 -5.66
CA ILE A 65 3.96 -15.53 -6.64
C ILE A 65 2.58 -14.92 -6.83
N ARG A 66 1.56 -15.74 -7.12
CA ARG A 66 0.20 -15.28 -7.38
C ARG A 66 -0.37 -14.49 -6.22
N LYS A 67 -0.16 -14.93 -4.98
CA LYS A 67 -0.58 -14.20 -3.78
C LYS A 67 0.04 -12.81 -3.70
N ILE A 68 1.36 -12.71 -3.96
CA ILE A 68 2.07 -11.43 -3.88
C ILE A 68 1.63 -10.50 -5.02
N GLU A 69 1.52 -11.01 -6.24
CA GLU A 69 1.05 -10.22 -7.39
C GLU A 69 -0.37 -9.68 -7.18
N LEU A 70 -1.28 -10.50 -6.64
CA LEU A 70 -2.63 -10.05 -6.28
C LEU A 70 -2.59 -8.90 -5.26
N ARG A 71 -1.75 -9.00 -4.22
CA ARG A 71 -1.57 -7.92 -3.25
C ARG A 71 -1.01 -6.65 -3.91
N LEU A 72 -0.01 -6.76 -4.78
CA LEU A 72 0.57 -5.62 -5.48
C LEU A 72 -0.45 -4.93 -6.40
N MET A 73 -1.17 -5.73 -7.22
CA MET A 73 -2.26 -5.22 -8.07
C MET A 73 -3.34 -4.52 -7.25
N TYR A 74 -3.67 -5.06 -6.09
CA TYR A 74 -4.63 -4.45 -5.19
C TYR A 74 -4.16 -3.08 -4.68
N LEU A 75 -2.92 -2.97 -4.22
CA LEU A 75 -2.35 -1.71 -3.75
C LEU A 75 -2.34 -0.66 -4.87
N ASP A 76 -1.97 -1.05 -6.09
CA ASP A 76 -1.97 -0.19 -7.27
C ASP A 76 -3.39 0.28 -7.63
N ASN A 77 -4.39 -0.61 -7.57
CA ASN A 77 -5.80 -0.26 -7.77
C ASN A 77 -6.35 0.67 -6.68
N LEU A 78 -5.86 0.55 -5.45
CA LEU A 78 -6.27 1.40 -4.34
C LEU A 78 -5.81 2.85 -4.53
N ILE A 79 -4.55 3.02 -4.98
CA ILE A 79 -3.96 4.35 -5.22
C ILE A 79 -4.32 4.92 -6.60
N GLY A 80 -4.68 4.09 -7.57
CA GLY A 80 -4.99 4.49 -8.95
C GLY A 80 -5.99 5.65 -9.07
N PRO A 81 -7.09 5.67 -8.29
CA PRO A 81 -8.06 6.77 -8.31
C PRO A 81 -7.62 8.05 -7.58
N LEU A 82 -6.51 8.05 -6.84
CA LEU A 82 -6.04 9.23 -6.11
C LEU A 82 -5.53 10.32 -7.06
N VAL A 83 -5.65 11.58 -6.65
CA VAL A 83 -4.99 12.68 -7.38
C VAL A 83 -3.46 12.56 -7.29
N LYS A 84 -2.74 13.13 -8.26
CA LYS A 84 -1.28 13.01 -8.40
C LYS A 84 -0.51 13.27 -7.09
N LYS A 85 -0.84 14.35 -6.37
CA LYS A 85 -0.17 14.69 -5.09
C LYS A 85 -0.38 13.64 -4.00
N ASP A 86 -1.54 12.98 -3.97
CA ASP A 86 -1.85 11.97 -2.96
C ASP A 86 -1.19 10.63 -3.30
N LYS A 87 -1.11 10.27 -4.58
CA LYS A 87 -0.30 9.13 -5.05
C LYS A 87 1.16 9.29 -4.66
N GLU A 88 1.73 10.45 -4.98
CA GLU A 88 3.11 10.80 -4.65
C GLU A 88 3.35 10.73 -3.14
N LEU A 89 2.42 11.26 -2.34
CA LEU A 89 2.53 11.20 -0.88
C LEU A 89 2.52 9.76 -0.36
N ILE A 90 1.63 8.89 -0.85
CA ILE A 90 1.62 7.48 -0.43
C ILE A 90 2.92 6.79 -0.80
N TYR A 91 3.40 6.99 -2.02
CA TYR A 91 4.65 6.44 -2.49
C TYR A 91 5.83 6.90 -1.62
N TYR A 92 6.02 8.21 -1.46
CA TYR A 92 7.12 8.72 -0.65
C TYR A 92 7.02 8.36 0.83
N LYS A 93 5.83 8.40 1.42
CA LYS A 93 5.68 8.19 2.86
C LYS A 93 5.75 6.71 3.25
N TYR A 94 5.06 5.85 2.50
CA TYR A 94 4.82 4.47 2.90
C TYR A 94 5.59 3.45 2.06
N VAL A 95 5.91 3.74 0.80
CA VAL A 95 6.73 2.85 -0.04
C VAL A 95 8.22 3.17 0.07
N GLU A 96 8.60 4.45 0.00
CA GLU A 96 9.99 4.90 0.16
C GLU A 96 10.41 5.10 1.63
N GLY A 97 9.45 5.19 2.55
CA GLY A 97 9.72 5.40 3.98
C GLY A 97 10.29 6.78 4.33
N LEU A 98 10.08 7.80 3.49
CA LEU A 98 10.61 9.14 3.73
C LEU A 98 9.96 9.81 4.95
N THR A 99 10.76 10.61 5.64
CA THR A 99 10.27 11.50 6.70
C THR A 99 9.42 12.62 6.12
N HIS A 100 8.55 13.24 6.94
CA HIS A 100 7.72 14.37 6.48
C HIS A 100 8.56 15.54 5.95
N PHE A 101 9.74 15.76 6.55
CA PHE A 101 10.68 16.78 6.12
C PHE A 101 11.28 16.48 4.75
N GLN A 102 11.74 15.24 4.50
CA GLN A 102 12.25 14.83 3.20
C GLN A 102 11.18 14.90 2.10
N ILE A 103 9.92 14.57 2.42
CA ILE A 103 8.80 14.72 1.49
C ILE A 103 8.60 16.19 1.12
N MET A 104 8.63 17.10 2.10
CA MET A 104 8.53 18.53 1.85
C MET A 104 9.67 19.05 0.97
N GLN A 105 10.89 18.51 1.10
CA GLN A 105 12.02 18.89 0.25
C GLN A 105 11.91 18.36 -1.19
N ARG A 106 11.28 17.19 -1.39
CA ARG A 106 11.16 16.54 -2.71
C ARG A 106 9.91 16.92 -3.48
N SER A 107 8.83 17.26 -2.77
CA SER A 107 7.51 17.50 -3.35
C SER A 107 7.23 18.99 -3.47
N THR A 108 6.76 19.42 -4.64
CA THR A 108 6.34 20.81 -4.87
C THR A 108 4.97 21.13 -4.27
N TYR A 109 4.24 20.13 -3.76
CA TYR A 109 2.88 20.29 -3.25
C TYR A 109 2.79 20.73 -1.78
N TYR A 110 3.86 20.53 -1.00
CA TYR A 110 3.82 20.69 0.45
C TYR A 110 4.80 21.75 0.94
N LYS A 111 4.29 22.73 1.69
CA LYS A 111 5.10 23.84 2.23
C LYS A 111 5.54 23.63 3.68
N SER A 112 5.04 22.61 4.37
CA SER A 112 5.39 22.31 5.76
C SER A 112 5.22 20.83 6.11
N SER A 113 6.05 20.33 7.03
CA SER A 113 5.94 18.95 7.56
C SER A 113 4.57 18.66 8.18
N ARG A 114 3.95 19.67 8.82
CA ARG A 114 2.59 19.54 9.38
C ARG A 114 1.56 19.28 8.29
N SER A 115 1.66 19.98 7.16
CA SER A 115 0.78 19.73 6.02
C SER A 115 0.96 18.33 5.44
N VAL A 116 2.20 17.84 5.36
CA VAL A 116 2.49 16.46 4.92
C VAL A 116 1.85 15.46 5.87
N GLN A 117 2.04 15.63 7.18
CA GLN A 117 1.48 14.76 8.22
C GLN A 117 -0.06 14.72 8.13
N SER A 118 -0.73 15.87 8.22
CA SER A 118 -2.20 15.92 8.15
C SER A 118 -2.74 15.31 6.86
N ARG A 119 -2.04 15.51 5.74
CA ARG A 119 -2.44 14.92 4.47
C ARG A 119 -2.23 13.41 4.45
N ALA A 120 -1.12 12.91 4.97
CA ALA A 120 -0.81 11.49 4.99
C ALA A 120 -1.87 10.73 5.81
N LEU A 121 -2.19 11.25 6.99
CA LEU A 121 -3.26 10.73 7.86
C LEU A 121 -4.61 10.70 7.13
N ARG A 122 -4.97 11.78 6.43
CA ARG A 122 -6.23 11.81 5.67
C ARG A 122 -6.24 10.78 4.55
N VAL A 123 -5.21 10.75 3.70
CA VAL A 123 -5.18 9.85 2.54
C VAL A 123 -5.16 8.39 2.99
N ILE A 124 -4.34 8.02 3.99
CA ILE A 124 -4.34 6.65 4.49
C ILE A 124 -5.69 6.28 5.13
N GLY A 125 -6.33 7.20 5.87
CA GLY A 125 -7.68 6.96 6.39
C GLY A 125 -8.72 6.74 5.29
N ILE A 126 -8.68 7.50 4.20
CA ILE A 126 -9.56 7.28 3.03
C ILE A 126 -9.29 5.91 2.40
N LEU A 127 -8.02 5.54 2.25
CA LEU A 127 -7.65 4.25 1.68
C LEU A 127 -8.13 3.10 2.57
N THR A 128 -7.92 3.19 3.89
CA THR A 128 -8.43 2.23 4.88
C THR A 128 -9.93 1.98 4.73
N LEU A 129 -10.74 3.03 4.61
CA LEU A 129 -12.20 2.90 4.46
C LEU A 129 -12.62 2.27 3.12
N ARG A 130 -11.71 2.21 2.14
CA ARG A 130 -11.90 1.57 0.84
C ARG A 130 -11.23 0.21 0.77
N THR A 131 -10.51 -0.17 1.81
CA THR A 131 -9.78 -1.43 1.85
C THR A 131 -10.75 -2.56 2.15
N ASP A 132 -10.69 -3.61 1.35
CA ASP A 132 -11.32 -4.87 1.71
C ASP A 132 -10.40 -5.57 2.74
N PRO A 133 -10.87 -5.78 3.99
CA PRO A 133 -10.06 -6.38 5.04
C PRO A 133 -9.58 -7.79 4.70
N LEU A 134 -10.28 -8.52 3.84
CA LEU A 134 -9.92 -9.90 3.48
C LEU A 134 -8.61 -9.95 2.71
N ILE A 135 -8.32 -8.97 1.87
CA ILE A 135 -7.15 -8.95 0.99
C ILE A 135 -5.83 -8.76 1.76
N LEU A 136 -5.91 -8.23 2.99
CA LEU A 136 -4.76 -8.02 3.86
C LEU A 136 -4.62 -9.10 4.95
N LYS A 137 -5.35 -10.21 4.86
CA LYS A 137 -5.14 -11.37 5.73
C LYS A 137 -3.90 -12.13 5.30
N ASP A 138 -3.07 -12.51 6.27
CA ASP A 138 -1.87 -13.29 6.03
C ASP A 138 -2.20 -14.73 5.56
N ASP A 139 -3.45 -15.18 5.68
CA ASP A 139 -3.92 -16.56 5.45
C ASP A 139 -4.52 -16.87 4.06
N ILE A 140 -4.56 -15.94 3.09
CA ILE A 140 -5.03 -16.23 1.72
C ILE A 140 -3.93 -16.88 0.88
#